data_AF-A0A940QWR3-F1
#
_entry.id   AF-A0A940QWR3-F1
#
_cell.length_a   1.000
_cell.length_b   1.000
_cell.length_c   1.000
_cell.angle_alpha   90.00
_cell.angle_beta   90.00
_cell.angle_gamma   90.00
#
_symmetry.space_group_name_H-M   'P 1'
#
loop_
_entity.id
_entity.type
_entity.pdbx_description
1 polymer ?
#
loop_
_entity_poly.entity_id
_entity_poly.type
_entity_poly.pdbx_seq_one_letter_code
_entity_poly.pdbx_strand_id
1 'polypeptide(L)'
;MICLLAFVMPVTLASDDTPTSQMIYPRFESAYHRDNKFIRSEALRDIDWKSLAPEWIRKVDIKKPSRDLINKLKKIKDMFGNSEINYESPIPDKLQKQPYYLISTGGISKLKLRNLLGTARFRLNSKETGILELTFYGDLIAEPTEVMRSLEGGFIMVVNEDCETNISQFGAKERFTASLQDKMITYSYSKEGSKKLSLILHAGHPTEIKKAYHFSVKGSKYIFVHWGLDPECNYGCCKFSYSLFRANKLLEEIRWTRYGCDI
;
A
#
# COMPACT_ATOMS: atom_id res chain seq x y z
N MET A 1 -51.89 47.83 36.07
CA MET A 1 -51.49 47.12 34.85
C MET A 1 -49.97 47.06 34.85
N ILE A 2 -49.40 45.96 35.33
CA ILE A 2 -47.95 45.80 35.58
C ILE A 2 -47.48 44.66 34.68
N CYS A 3 -46.71 44.99 33.64
CA CYS A 3 -46.04 44.01 32.79
C CYS A 3 -44.74 43.56 33.46
N LEU A 4 -44.75 42.33 33.99
CA LEU A 4 -43.55 41.61 34.39
C LEU A 4 -42.89 41.00 33.15
N LEU A 5 -41.75 41.57 32.75
CA LEU A 5 -40.85 41.01 31.74
C LEU A 5 -40.07 39.84 32.36
N ALA A 6 -40.38 38.62 31.93
CA ALA A 6 -39.59 37.44 32.24
C ALA A 6 -38.37 37.37 31.30
N PHE A 7 -37.18 37.57 31.86
CA PHE A 7 -35.91 37.28 31.19
C PHE A 7 -35.64 35.78 31.26
N VAL A 8 -35.72 35.09 30.11
CA VAL A 8 -35.24 33.71 29.96
C VAL A 8 -33.77 33.80 29.52
N MET A 9 -32.84 33.43 30.40
CA MET A 9 -31.44 33.27 29.99
C MET A 9 -31.26 31.91 29.30
N PRO A 10 -30.69 31.86 28.08
CA PRO A 10 -30.28 30.60 27.49
C PRO A 10 -29.05 30.06 28.23
N VAL A 11 -29.19 28.88 28.83
CA VAL A 11 -28.07 28.07 29.30
C VAL A 11 -27.28 27.64 28.06
N THR A 12 -26.12 28.26 27.85
CA THR A 12 -25.14 27.76 26.89
C THR A 12 -24.53 26.51 27.49
N LEU A 13 -24.90 25.34 26.95
CA LEU A 13 -24.10 24.14 27.15
C LEU A 13 -22.70 24.44 26.62
N ALA A 14 -21.72 24.48 27.51
CA ALA A 14 -20.32 24.35 27.11
C ALA A 14 -20.19 23.01 26.38
N SER A 15 -19.96 23.04 25.07
CA SER A 15 -19.45 21.87 24.38
C SER A 15 -18.05 21.62 24.91
N ASP A 16 -17.87 20.51 25.63
CA ASP A 16 -16.56 19.93 25.84
C ASP A 16 -16.01 19.53 24.47
N ASP A 17 -15.41 20.49 23.77
CA ASP A 17 -14.58 20.28 22.60
C ASP A 17 -13.26 19.66 23.08
N THR A 18 -13.33 18.45 23.64
CA THR A 18 -12.17 17.56 23.63
C THR A 18 -11.76 17.36 22.18
N PRO A 19 -10.52 17.70 21.79
CA PRO A 19 -10.05 17.42 20.45
C PRO A 19 -10.14 15.91 20.25
N THR A 20 -11.05 15.48 19.38
CA THR A 20 -11.16 14.11 18.93
C THR A 20 -9.78 13.73 18.39
N SER A 21 -9.00 13.00 19.18
CA SER A 21 -7.72 12.44 18.79
C SER A 21 -7.96 11.69 17.48
N GLN A 22 -7.61 12.32 16.35
CA GLN A 22 -7.80 11.71 15.04
C GLN A 22 -7.04 10.39 15.07
N MET A 23 -7.77 9.28 15.05
CA MET A 23 -7.19 7.96 15.13
C MET A 23 -6.33 7.77 13.88
N ILE A 24 -5.01 7.88 14.03
CA ILE A 24 -4.09 7.71 12.91
C ILE A 24 -4.00 6.22 12.61
N TYR A 25 -4.76 5.81 11.59
CA TYR A 25 -4.74 4.44 11.08
C TYR A 25 -3.37 4.11 10.46
N PRO A 26 -2.93 2.85 10.53
CA PRO A 26 -1.79 2.38 9.73
C PRO A 26 -2.05 2.64 8.24
N ARG A 27 -0.97 2.96 7.52
CA ARG A 27 -0.97 2.98 6.06
C ARG A 27 -0.52 1.62 5.54
N PHE A 28 -1.14 1.17 4.46
CA PHE A 28 -0.78 -0.09 3.82
C PHE A 28 -0.36 0.15 2.38
N GLU A 29 0.81 -0.35 2.02
CA GLU A 29 1.33 -0.33 0.65
C GLU A 29 1.45 -1.74 0.11
N SER A 30 1.36 -1.89 -1.21
CA SER A 30 1.59 -3.18 -1.86
C SER A 30 3.04 -3.61 -1.62
N ALA A 31 3.23 -4.88 -1.27
CA ALA A 31 4.54 -5.52 -1.18
C ALA A 31 4.74 -6.41 -2.39
N TYR A 32 5.92 -6.33 -2.99
CA TYR A 32 6.34 -7.16 -4.09
C TYR A 32 7.60 -7.91 -3.71
N HIS A 33 7.61 -9.19 -4.03
CA HIS A 33 8.72 -10.04 -3.70
C HIS A 33 9.61 -10.25 -4.94
N ARG A 34 10.90 -9.90 -4.84
CA ARG A 34 11.90 -10.09 -5.89
C ARG A 34 13.10 -10.85 -5.32
N ASP A 35 13.52 -11.92 -6.00
CA ASP A 35 14.76 -12.66 -5.74
C ASP A 35 14.93 -13.32 -4.36
N ASN A 36 13.83 -13.73 -3.70
CA ASN A 36 13.83 -14.52 -2.45
C ASN A 36 14.48 -13.86 -1.23
N LYS A 37 14.81 -12.56 -1.30
CA LYS A 37 15.54 -11.87 -0.23
C LYS A 37 14.97 -10.52 0.15
N PHE A 38 14.37 -9.79 -0.78
CA PHE A 38 13.98 -8.41 -0.57
C PHE A 38 12.51 -8.18 -0.89
N ILE A 39 11.94 -7.25 -0.13
CA ILE A 39 10.57 -6.77 -0.30
C ILE A 39 10.67 -5.39 -0.92
N ARG A 40 9.97 -5.19 -2.03
CA ARG A 40 9.85 -3.91 -2.72
C ARG A 40 8.47 -3.31 -2.48
N SER A 41 8.41 -1.99 -2.43
CA SER A 41 7.14 -1.25 -2.44
C SER A 41 7.29 0.04 -3.21
N GLU A 42 6.47 0.19 -4.24
CA GLU A 42 6.46 1.33 -5.20
C GLU A 42 5.77 2.58 -4.62
N ALA A 43 5.04 2.43 -3.52
CA ALA A 43 3.91 3.31 -3.24
C ALA A 43 4.04 4.20 -2.00
N LEU A 44 5.26 4.40 -1.47
CA LEU A 44 5.48 5.50 -0.53
C LEU A 44 5.45 6.84 -1.29
N ARG A 45 4.22 7.31 -1.59
CA ARG A 45 3.92 8.53 -2.35
C ARG A 45 4.55 9.80 -1.76
N ASP A 46 4.98 9.73 -0.50
CA ASP A 46 5.52 10.86 0.25
C ASP A 46 7.05 11.01 0.12
N ILE A 47 7.70 10.16 -0.69
CA ILE A 47 9.15 10.26 -0.96
C ILE A 47 9.37 11.23 -2.13
N ASP A 48 10.08 12.33 -1.86
CA ASP A 48 10.58 13.21 -2.92
C ASP A 48 11.81 12.58 -3.59
N TRP A 49 11.54 11.66 -4.53
CA TRP A 49 12.56 10.95 -5.31
C TRP A 49 13.49 11.91 -6.05
N LYS A 50 12.99 13.06 -6.50
CA LYS A 50 13.82 14.06 -7.17
C LYS A 50 14.88 14.60 -6.22
N SER A 51 14.55 14.89 -4.96
CA SER A 51 15.52 15.38 -3.97
C SER A 51 16.64 14.37 -3.68
N LEU A 52 16.32 13.07 -3.77
CA LEU A 52 17.21 11.95 -3.49
C LEU A 52 18.12 11.58 -4.67
N ALA A 53 17.81 12.05 -5.88
CA ALA A 53 18.59 11.73 -7.05
C ALA A 53 20.01 12.36 -7.01
N PRO A 54 21.01 11.71 -7.63
CA PRO A 54 22.33 12.29 -7.82
C PRO A 54 22.26 13.70 -8.43
N GLU A 55 23.12 14.60 -7.96
CA GLU A 55 23.11 16.02 -8.33
C GLU A 55 23.11 16.25 -9.84
N TRP A 56 23.88 15.46 -10.59
CA TRP A 56 23.97 15.57 -12.05
C TRP A 56 22.64 15.26 -12.75
N ILE A 57 21.80 14.37 -12.20
CA ILE A 57 20.46 14.07 -12.73
C ILE A 57 19.51 15.21 -12.36
N ARG A 58 19.57 15.69 -11.11
CA ARG A 58 18.70 16.77 -10.61
C ARG A 58 18.88 18.08 -11.38
N LYS A 59 20.09 18.33 -11.88
CA LYS A 59 20.46 19.55 -12.61
C LYS A 59 20.27 19.46 -14.14
N VAL A 60 19.69 18.38 -14.66
CA VAL A 60 19.42 18.29 -16.11
C VAL A 60 18.46 19.40 -16.53
N ASP A 61 18.92 20.28 -17.42
CA ASP A 61 18.06 21.25 -18.10
C ASP A 61 17.34 20.56 -19.27
N ILE A 62 16.07 20.18 -19.04
CA ILE A 62 15.25 19.53 -20.06
C ILE A 62 14.95 20.45 -21.27
N LYS A 63 15.04 21.78 -21.11
CA LYS A 63 14.81 22.74 -22.20
C LYS A 63 16.03 22.89 -23.10
N LYS A 64 17.23 22.65 -22.56
CA LYS A 64 18.51 22.71 -23.29
C LYS A 64 19.41 21.53 -22.92
N PRO A 65 18.99 20.28 -23.21
CA PRO A 65 19.79 19.11 -22.87
C PRO A 65 21.08 19.08 -23.71
N SER A 66 22.17 18.59 -23.11
CA SER A 66 23.42 18.41 -23.85
C SER A 66 23.28 17.31 -24.90
N ARG A 67 23.99 17.46 -26.02
CA ARG A 67 24.01 16.44 -27.08
C ARG A 67 24.48 15.09 -26.54
N ASP A 68 25.47 15.09 -25.65
CA ASP A 68 25.98 13.87 -25.03
C ASP A 68 24.93 13.16 -24.17
N LEU A 69 24.12 13.91 -23.41
CA LEU A 69 23.03 13.33 -22.64
C LEU A 69 22.00 12.69 -23.57
N ILE A 70 21.56 13.40 -24.61
CA ILE A 70 20.61 12.86 -25.60
C ILE A 70 21.16 11.57 -26.23
N ASN A 71 22.42 11.57 -26.65
CA ASN A 71 23.09 10.41 -27.22
C ASN A 71 23.16 9.23 -26.25
N LYS A 72 23.36 9.48 -24.95
CA LYS A 72 23.31 8.45 -23.91
C LYS A 72 21.90 7.90 -23.73
N LEU A 73 20.90 8.78 -23.61
CA LEU A 73 19.50 8.37 -23.39
C LEU A 73 18.97 7.50 -24.52
N LYS A 74 19.28 7.83 -25.79
CA LYS A 74 18.90 7.00 -26.95
C LYS A 74 19.38 5.55 -26.86
N LYS A 75 20.54 5.31 -26.26
CA LYS A 75 21.14 3.97 -26.15
C LYS A 75 20.47 3.08 -25.11
N ILE A 76 19.73 3.66 -24.16
CA ILE A 76 19.10 2.96 -23.03
C ILE A 76 17.57 3.04 -23.09
N LYS A 77 17.03 3.26 -24.29
CA LYS A 77 15.60 3.43 -24.51
C LYS A 77 14.88 2.08 -24.44
N ASP A 78 13.77 2.03 -23.72
CA ASP A 78 12.87 0.88 -23.68
C ASP A 78 11.98 0.80 -24.92
N MET A 79 11.17 -0.26 -25.01
CA MET A 79 10.22 -0.47 -26.09
C MET A 79 9.06 0.56 -26.13
N PHE A 80 8.87 1.33 -25.07
CA PHE A 80 7.87 2.39 -24.95
C PHE A 80 8.43 3.78 -25.27
N GLY A 81 9.71 3.87 -25.62
CA GLY A 81 10.38 5.12 -25.96
C GLY A 81 10.91 5.91 -24.77
N ASN A 82 10.89 5.36 -23.56
CA ASN A 82 11.46 6.00 -22.37
C ASN A 82 12.91 5.56 -22.17
N SER A 83 13.71 6.46 -21.63
CA SER A 83 15.07 6.16 -21.19
C SER A 83 15.12 6.23 -19.66
N GLU A 84 15.59 5.18 -19.00
CA GLU A 84 15.57 5.10 -17.54
C GLU A 84 16.97 4.99 -16.95
N ILE A 85 17.25 5.80 -15.93
CA ILE A 85 18.50 5.76 -15.17
C ILE A 85 18.15 5.44 -13.73
N ASN A 86 18.58 4.26 -13.28
CA ASN A 86 18.43 3.85 -11.89
C ASN A 86 19.54 4.47 -11.03
N TYR A 87 19.20 4.81 -9.79
CA TYR A 87 20.13 5.31 -8.79
C TYR A 87 19.75 4.77 -7.41
N GLU A 88 20.75 4.51 -6.60
CA GLU A 88 20.53 4.22 -5.18
C GLU A 88 20.61 5.51 -4.38
N SER A 89 19.77 5.61 -3.35
CA SER A 89 19.81 6.71 -2.40
C SER A 89 19.88 6.17 -0.97
N PRO A 90 20.62 6.85 -0.07
CA PRO A 90 20.47 6.60 1.35
C PRO A 90 19.02 6.84 1.78
N ILE A 91 18.62 6.17 2.87
CA ILE A 91 17.30 6.31 3.47
C ILE A 91 17.32 7.58 4.33
N PRO A 92 16.42 8.55 4.10
CA PRO A 92 16.28 9.70 4.98
C PRO A 92 15.94 9.30 6.43
N ASP A 93 16.50 10.01 7.41
CA ASP A 93 16.30 9.75 8.85
C ASP A 93 14.84 9.57 9.25
N LYS A 94 13.94 10.37 8.64
CA LYS A 94 12.50 10.29 8.89
C LYS A 94 11.92 8.91 8.55
N LEU A 95 12.35 8.34 7.42
CA LEU A 95 11.92 7.00 7.03
C LEU A 95 12.65 5.94 7.87
N GLN A 96 13.92 6.15 8.19
CA GLN A 96 14.68 5.18 8.99
C GLN A 96 14.09 4.96 10.39
N LYS A 97 13.53 5.99 11.00
CA LYS A 97 12.88 5.94 12.32
C LYS A 97 11.45 5.40 12.27
N GLN A 98 10.87 5.27 11.08
CA GLN A 98 9.51 4.80 10.93
C GLN A 98 9.45 3.27 11.03
N PRO A 99 8.48 2.68 11.76
CA PRO A 99 8.31 1.23 11.77
C PRO A 99 7.58 0.71 10.53
N TYR A 100 8.09 -0.41 10.03
CA TYR A 100 7.56 -1.13 8.87
C TYR A 100 7.32 -2.59 9.23
N TYR A 101 6.22 -3.14 8.73
CA TYR A 101 5.89 -4.54 8.91
C TYR A 101 5.44 -5.16 7.59
N LEU A 102 5.87 -6.38 7.32
CA LEU A 102 5.34 -7.19 6.23
C LEU A 102 4.11 -7.93 6.72
N ILE A 103 3.01 -7.85 5.97
CA ILE A 103 1.84 -8.70 6.13
C ILE A 103 1.91 -9.76 5.02
N SER A 104 2.13 -11.00 5.44
CA SER A 104 2.34 -12.14 4.54
C SER A 104 1.45 -13.32 4.90
N THR A 105 1.51 -14.35 4.07
CA THR A 105 0.88 -15.65 4.38
C THR A 105 1.47 -16.29 5.63
N GLY A 106 2.69 -15.95 6.02
CA GLY A 106 3.37 -16.45 7.24
C GLY A 106 2.97 -15.71 8.52
N GLY A 107 2.34 -14.54 8.41
CA GLY A 107 1.99 -13.67 9.53
C GLY A 107 2.48 -12.24 9.30
N ILE A 108 2.75 -11.54 10.40
CA ILE A 108 3.28 -10.17 10.38
C ILE A 108 4.71 -10.20 10.91
N SER A 109 5.62 -9.57 10.20
CA SER A 109 7.04 -9.53 10.58
C SER A 109 7.59 -8.11 10.46
N LYS A 110 8.39 -7.69 11.43
CA LYS A 110 9.04 -6.38 11.40
C LYS A 110 10.05 -6.34 10.25
N LEU A 111 10.10 -5.19 9.58
CA LEU A 111 10.99 -4.92 8.48
C LEU A 111 12.04 -3.88 8.88
N LYS A 112 13.24 -4.06 8.32
CA LYS A 112 14.30 -3.06 8.32
C LYS A 112 14.48 -2.54 6.89
N LEU A 113 14.49 -1.22 6.76
CA LEU A 113 14.80 -0.59 5.47
C LEU A 113 16.29 -0.78 5.14
N ARG A 114 16.56 -1.10 3.88
CA ARG A 114 17.93 -1.33 3.39
C ARG A 114 18.43 -0.17 2.56
N ASN A 115 17.71 0.16 1.50
CA ASN A 115 18.02 1.26 0.61
C ASN A 115 16.74 1.72 -0.12
N LEU A 116 16.87 2.86 -0.78
CA LEU A 116 15.89 3.36 -1.74
C LEU A 116 16.47 3.20 -3.13
N LEU A 117 15.73 2.56 -4.03
CA LEU A 117 16.11 2.41 -5.43
C LEU A 117 15.25 3.33 -6.28
N GLY A 118 15.80 4.47 -6.65
CA GLY A 118 15.13 5.46 -7.49
C GLY A 118 15.39 5.23 -8.97
N THR A 119 14.49 5.76 -9.78
CA THR A 119 14.56 5.78 -11.24
C THR A 119 14.24 7.18 -11.73
N ALA A 120 15.11 7.71 -12.59
CA ALA A 120 14.86 8.90 -13.37
C ALA A 120 14.46 8.48 -14.79
N ARG A 121 13.21 8.76 -15.16
CA ARG A 121 12.65 8.42 -16.47
C ARG A 121 12.61 9.66 -17.34
N PHE A 122 13.24 9.55 -18.51
CA PHE A 122 13.29 10.58 -19.52
C PHE A 122 12.42 10.18 -20.71
N ARG A 123 11.47 11.04 -21.08
CA ARG A 123 10.73 10.91 -22.33
C ARG A 123 11.33 11.83 -23.37
N LEU A 124 11.87 11.26 -24.45
CA LEU A 124 12.42 12.03 -25.56
C LEU A 124 11.30 12.54 -26.48
N ASN A 125 11.55 13.62 -27.22
CA ASN A 125 10.65 14.04 -28.30
C ASN A 125 10.71 13.07 -29.49
N SER A 126 9.77 13.18 -30.43
CA SER A 126 9.68 12.28 -31.59
C SER A 126 10.91 12.30 -32.51
N LYS A 127 11.65 13.41 -32.52
CA LYS A 127 12.92 13.55 -33.27
C LYS A 127 14.13 13.11 -32.47
N GLU A 128 13.94 12.73 -31.22
CA GLU A 128 14.98 12.39 -30.24
C GLU A 128 16.11 13.44 -30.17
N THR A 129 15.75 14.71 -30.25
CA THR A 129 16.69 15.84 -30.15
C THR A 129 16.58 16.58 -28.83
N GLY A 130 15.57 16.25 -28.02
CA GLY A 130 15.30 16.90 -26.75
C GLY A 130 14.52 16.01 -25.79
N ILE A 131 14.39 16.47 -24.55
CA ILE A 131 13.66 15.79 -23.47
C ILE A 131 12.33 16.52 -23.29
N LEU A 132 11.22 15.81 -23.48
CA LEU A 132 9.88 16.33 -23.23
C LEU A 132 9.55 16.34 -21.74
N GLU A 133 9.98 15.28 -21.04
CA GLU A 133 9.60 15.05 -19.66
C GLU A 133 10.70 14.30 -18.92
N LEU A 134 10.87 14.66 -17.64
CA LEU A 134 11.73 13.99 -16.69
C LEU A 134 10.94 13.74 -15.41
N THR A 135 10.69 12.47 -15.09
CA THR A 135 9.98 12.03 -13.89
C THR A 135 10.89 11.22 -12.98
N PHE A 136 10.62 11.28 -11.68
CA PHE A 136 11.34 10.53 -10.66
C PHE A 136 10.35 9.68 -9.88
N TYR A 137 10.66 8.40 -9.71
CA TYR A 137 9.93 7.46 -8.88
C TYR A 137 10.91 6.42 -8.35
N GLY A 138 10.45 5.45 -7.56
CA GLY A 138 11.32 4.40 -7.08
C GLY A 138 10.64 3.46 -6.12
N ASP A 139 11.46 2.58 -5.59
CA ASP A 139 11.07 1.52 -4.69
C ASP A 139 11.79 1.64 -3.36
N LEU A 140 11.04 1.42 -2.29
CA LEU A 140 11.61 1.08 -1.01
C LEU A 140 12.03 -0.38 -1.00
N ILE A 141 13.25 -0.65 -0.56
CA ILE A 141 13.78 -2.00 -0.38
C ILE A 141 13.90 -2.28 1.11
N ALA A 142 13.25 -3.36 1.55
CA ALA A 142 13.27 -3.80 2.94
C ALA A 142 13.58 -5.29 3.05
N GLU A 143 14.07 -5.69 4.22
CA GLU A 143 14.26 -7.08 4.60
C GLU A 143 13.62 -7.34 5.97
N PRO A 144 13.11 -8.55 6.24
CA PRO A 144 12.67 -8.92 7.57
C PRO A 144 13.81 -8.87 8.59
N THR A 145 13.49 -8.48 9.82
CA THR A 145 14.44 -8.52 10.94
C THR A 145 14.69 -9.94 11.44
N GLU A 146 13.80 -10.87 11.12
CA GLU A 146 13.83 -12.27 11.55
C GLU A 146 13.75 -13.20 10.34
N VAL A 147 14.32 -14.40 10.44
CA VAL A 147 14.27 -15.40 9.36
C VAL A 147 12.83 -15.88 9.17
N MET A 148 12.28 -15.61 7.99
CA MET A 148 10.94 -16.05 7.62
C MET A 148 10.98 -17.31 6.76
N ARG A 149 10.00 -18.20 6.97
CA ARG A 149 9.82 -19.39 6.11
C ARG A 149 9.36 -19.04 4.69
N SER A 150 8.67 -17.92 4.52
CA SER A 150 8.21 -17.41 3.22
C SER A 150 8.14 -15.88 3.25
N LEU A 151 8.65 -15.25 2.19
CA LEU A 151 8.57 -13.80 1.95
C LEU A 151 7.41 -13.43 1.02
N GLU A 152 6.47 -14.36 0.79
CA GLU A 152 5.25 -14.12 0.01
C GLU A 152 4.32 -13.17 0.78
N GLY A 153 4.65 -11.89 0.71
CA GLY A 153 3.95 -10.78 1.36
C GLY A 153 2.97 -10.10 0.43
N GLY A 154 1.80 -9.75 0.94
CA GLY A 154 0.85 -8.91 0.21
C GLY A 154 1.09 -7.43 0.46
N PHE A 155 1.41 -7.03 1.69
CA PHE A 155 1.39 -5.61 2.06
C PHE A 155 2.53 -5.22 3.00
N ILE A 156 3.05 -4.01 2.84
CA ILE A 156 3.82 -3.32 3.86
C ILE A 156 2.86 -2.45 4.67
N MET A 157 2.83 -2.67 5.98
CA MET A 157 2.18 -1.79 6.92
C MET A 157 3.18 -0.77 7.46
N VAL A 158 2.81 0.50 7.39
CA VAL A 158 3.57 1.64 7.85
C VAL A 158 2.82 2.30 9.00
N VAL A 159 3.47 2.43 10.16
CA VAL A 159 2.88 3.04 11.37
C VAL A 159 3.72 4.23 11.82
N ASN A 160 3.17 5.08 12.68
CA ASN A 160 3.90 6.24 13.22
C ASN A 160 4.81 5.87 14.40
N GLU A 161 4.43 4.85 15.15
CA GLU A 161 5.09 4.38 16.37
C GLU A 161 5.02 2.86 16.37
N ASP A 162 6.02 2.22 16.99
CA ASP A 162 6.01 0.77 17.16
C ASP A 162 4.72 0.38 17.89
N CYS A 163 3.98 -0.57 17.32
CA CYS A 163 2.72 -1.01 17.88
C CYS A 163 2.76 -2.51 18.12
N GLU A 164 2.14 -2.93 19.23
CA GLU A 164 1.85 -4.35 19.44
C GLU A 164 0.85 -4.82 18.37
N THR A 165 1.27 -5.80 17.58
CA THR A 165 0.41 -6.43 16.58
C THR A 165 -0.02 -7.80 17.09
N ASN A 166 -1.31 -7.95 17.37
CA ASN A 166 -1.87 -9.24 17.74
C ASN A 166 -2.40 -9.94 16.48
N ILE A 167 -1.73 -11.01 16.08
CA ILE A 167 -2.15 -11.87 14.97
C ILE A 167 -2.96 -13.01 15.55
N SER A 168 -4.10 -13.33 14.92
CA SER A 168 -4.88 -14.50 15.30
C SER A 168 -5.44 -15.16 14.05
N GLN A 169 -5.27 -16.48 13.99
CA GLN A 169 -5.99 -17.28 13.00
C GLN A 169 -7.49 -17.19 13.30
N PHE A 170 -8.33 -17.38 12.29
CA PHE A 170 -9.75 -17.50 12.53
C PHE A 170 -10.01 -18.72 13.43
N GLY A 171 -10.61 -18.47 14.60
CA GLY A 171 -11.08 -19.55 15.45
C GLY A 171 -12.30 -20.25 14.83
N ALA A 172 -12.72 -21.37 15.41
CA ALA A 172 -13.88 -22.14 14.94
C ALA A 172 -15.18 -21.31 14.82
N LYS A 173 -15.25 -20.18 15.54
CA LYS A 173 -16.40 -19.29 15.63
C LYS A 173 -16.34 -18.08 14.69
N GLU A 174 -15.28 -17.97 13.89
CA GLU A 174 -15.07 -16.85 12.97
C GLU A 174 -14.88 -17.35 11.55
N ARG A 175 -15.41 -16.61 10.57
CA ARG A 175 -15.30 -16.98 9.17
C ARG A 175 -15.23 -15.76 8.28
N PHE A 176 -14.40 -15.85 7.24
CA PHE A 176 -14.41 -14.96 6.09
C PHE A 176 -14.79 -15.76 4.84
N THR A 177 -15.70 -15.24 4.03
CA THR A 177 -16.16 -15.91 2.80
C THR A 177 -16.27 -14.93 1.65
N ALA A 178 -16.07 -15.42 0.43
CA ALA A 178 -16.37 -14.72 -0.81
C ALA A 178 -17.34 -15.56 -1.65
N SER A 179 -18.37 -14.94 -2.23
CA SER A 179 -19.30 -15.60 -3.13
C SER A 179 -19.58 -14.72 -4.35
N LEU A 180 -19.52 -15.31 -5.54
CA LEU A 180 -19.81 -14.63 -6.81
C LEU A 180 -21.27 -14.85 -7.19
N GLN A 181 -21.97 -13.77 -7.50
CA GLN A 181 -23.31 -13.78 -8.07
C GLN A 181 -23.41 -12.64 -9.09
N ASP A 182 -23.81 -12.95 -10.33
CA ASP A 182 -24.06 -11.95 -11.38
C ASP A 182 -22.92 -10.91 -11.56
N LYS A 183 -21.66 -11.38 -11.57
CA LYS A 183 -20.41 -10.58 -11.66
C LYS A 183 -20.10 -9.70 -10.44
N MET A 184 -20.89 -9.81 -9.37
CA MET A 184 -20.64 -9.17 -8.09
C MET A 184 -20.11 -10.20 -7.10
N ILE A 185 -19.03 -9.85 -6.39
CA ILE A 185 -18.53 -10.65 -5.28
C ILE A 185 -19.06 -10.05 -3.99
N THR A 186 -19.69 -10.89 -3.17
CA THR A 186 -20.03 -10.58 -1.79
C THR A 186 -18.95 -11.14 -0.87
N TYR A 187 -18.20 -10.26 -0.23
CA TYR A 187 -17.35 -10.59 0.89
C TYR A 187 -18.18 -10.56 2.18
N SER A 188 -17.91 -11.49 3.07
CA SER A 188 -18.64 -11.61 4.32
C SER A 188 -17.69 -12.02 5.44
N TYR A 189 -17.75 -11.28 6.54
CA TYR A 189 -17.08 -11.63 7.79
C TYR A 189 -18.13 -11.86 8.88
N SER A 190 -18.04 -13.00 9.56
CA SER A 190 -18.90 -13.33 10.69
C SER A 190 -18.09 -13.83 11.87
N LYS A 191 -18.55 -13.48 13.07
CA LYS A 191 -18.10 -14.00 14.36
C LYS A 191 -19.35 -14.39 15.16
N GLU A 192 -19.35 -15.57 15.75
CA GLU A 192 -20.48 -16.03 16.57
C GLU A 192 -20.85 -14.99 17.64
N GLY A 193 -22.14 -14.71 17.79
CA GLY A 193 -22.65 -13.68 18.70
C GLY A 193 -22.43 -12.23 18.23
N SER A 194 -21.88 -12.02 17.03
CA SER A 194 -21.68 -10.68 16.45
C SER A 194 -22.48 -10.50 15.16
N LYS A 195 -22.80 -9.24 14.84
CA LYS A 195 -23.42 -8.90 13.56
C LYS A 195 -22.49 -9.26 12.41
N LYS A 196 -23.03 -9.92 11.37
CA LYS A 196 -22.33 -10.19 10.11
C LYS A 196 -22.00 -8.89 9.40
N LEU A 197 -20.77 -8.74 8.95
CA LEU A 197 -20.32 -7.64 8.09
C LEU A 197 -20.22 -8.12 6.65
N SER A 198 -20.69 -7.31 5.70
CA SER A 198 -20.66 -7.66 4.28
C SER A 198 -20.19 -6.48 3.44
N LEU A 199 -19.53 -6.78 2.33
CA LEU A 199 -19.10 -5.84 1.31
C LEU A 199 -19.38 -6.44 -0.06
N ILE A 200 -20.01 -5.68 -0.95
CA ILE A 200 -20.35 -6.11 -2.31
C ILE A 200 -19.55 -5.25 -3.28
N LEU A 201 -18.77 -5.90 -4.15
CA LEU A 201 -17.93 -5.24 -5.16
C LEU A 201 -18.04 -5.97 -6.50
N HIS A 202 -17.67 -5.30 -7.58
CA HIS A 202 -17.43 -5.99 -8.84
C HIS A 202 -16.32 -7.03 -8.67
N ALA A 203 -16.44 -8.14 -9.38
CA ALA A 203 -15.46 -9.21 -9.31
C ALA A 203 -14.07 -8.70 -9.73
N GLY A 204 -13.19 -8.56 -8.73
CA GLY A 204 -11.79 -8.24 -8.95
C GLY A 204 -10.91 -9.47 -8.90
N HIS A 205 -11.21 -10.43 -8.02
CA HIS A 205 -10.33 -11.55 -7.66
C HIS A 205 -11.07 -12.90 -7.77
N PRO A 206 -10.34 -14.03 -7.79
CA PRO A 206 -10.95 -15.34 -7.54
C PRO A 206 -11.69 -15.36 -6.20
N THR A 207 -12.78 -16.14 -6.12
CA THR A 207 -13.52 -16.32 -4.86
C THR A 207 -12.92 -17.39 -3.95
N GLU A 208 -12.03 -18.24 -4.48
CA GLU A 208 -11.33 -19.25 -3.68
C GLU A 208 -10.36 -18.58 -2.70
N ILE A 209 -10.48 -18.90 -1.41
CA ILE A 209 -9.59 -18.40 -0.36
C ILE A 209 -8.58 -19.50 -0.04
N LYS A 210 -7.31 -19.25 -0.39
CA LYS A 210 -6.20 -20.16 -0.05
C LYS A 210 -5.79 -20.02 1.41
N LYS A 211 -5.74 -18.79 1.92
CA LYS A 211 -5.46 -18.49 3.33
C LYS A 211 -6.09 -17.17 3.74
N ALA A 212 -6.61 -17.10 4.96
CA ALA A 212 -7.03 -15.84 5.54
C ALA A 212 -6.81 -15.86 7.06
N TYR A 213 -6.49 -14.70 7.62
CA TYR A 213 -6.39 -14.51 9.07
C TYR A 213 -6.73 -13.06 9.41
N HIS A 214 -6.93 -12.78 10.70
CA HIS A 214 -7.13 -11.42 11.15
C HIS A 214 -6.01 -10.97 12.08
N PHE A 215 -5.85 -9.66 12.17
CA PHE A 215 -4.91 -9.04 13.09
C PHE A 215 -5.48 -7.71 13.57
N SER A 216 -4.99 -7.23 14.71
CA SER A 216 -5.43 -5.95 15.26
C SER A 216 -4.28 -4.98 15.39
N VAL A 217 -4.52 -3.73 15.01
CA VAL A 217 -3.56 -2.62 15.14
C VAL A 217 -4.32 -1.41 15.65
N LYS A 218 -3.86 -0.85 16.78
CA LYS A 218 -4.49 0.32 17.43
C LYS A 218 -6.02 0.17 17.60
N GLY A 219 -6.46 -1.01 18.03
CA GLY A 219 -7.88 -1.33 18.25
C GLY A 219 -8.71 -1.57 16.99
N SER A 220 -8.14 -1.44 15.79
CA SER A 220 -8.82 -1.78 14.54
C SER A 220 -8.52 -3.20 14.10
N LYS A 221 -9.56 -3.93 13.68
CA LYS A 221 -9.44 -5.30 13.16
C LYS A 221 -9.27 -5.28 11.65
N TYR A 222 -8.26 -5.99 11.18
CA TYR A 222 -7.95 -6.18 9.78
C TYR A 222 -8.03 -7.66 9.42
N ILE A 223 -8.41 -7.95 8.18
CA ILE A 223 -8.47 -9.29 7.63
C ILE A 223 -7.57 -9.33 6.40
N PHE A 224 -6.55 -10.16 6.47
CA PHE A 224 -5.69 -10.48 5.32
C PHE A 224 -6.23 -11.70 4.60
N VAL A 225 -6.31 -11.63 3.27
CA VAL A 225 -6.77 -12.71 2.41
C VAL A 225 -5.75 -12.97 1.31
N HIS A 226 -5.34 -14.22 1.17
CA HIS A 226 -4.62 -14.76 0.02
C HIS A 226 -5.60 -15.58 -0.81
N TRP A 227 -5.84 -15.11 -2.02
CA TRP A 227 -6.74 -15.74 -2.98
C TRP A 227 -6.08 -16.96 -3.63
N GLY A 228 -6.91 -17.89 -4.09
CA GLY A 228 -6.50 -18.98 -4.96
C GLY A 228 -5.99 -18.49 -6.31
N LEU A 229 -5.48 -19.42 -7.11
CA LEU A 229 -5.08 -19.12 -8.48
C LEU A 229 -6.31 -18.78 -9.33
N ASP A 230 -6.06 -18.03 -10.40
CA ASP A 230 -7.06 -17.69 -11.41
C ASP A 230 -6.80 -18.53 -12.67
N PRO A 231 -7.24 -19.80 -12.72
CA PRO A 231 -6.87 -20.72 -13.80
C PRO A 231 -7.42 -20.32 -15.16
N GLU A 232 -8.50 -19.53 -15.18
CA GLU A 232 -9.16 -19.07 -16.40
C GLU A 232 -8.66 -17.69 -16.87
N CYS A 233 -7.68 -17.11 -16.18
CA CYS A 233 -7.14 -15.77 -16.44
C CYS A 233 -8.18 -14.64 -16.46
N ASN A 234 -9.34 -14.82 -15.82
CA ASN A 234 -10.41 -13.82 -15.75
C ASN A 234 -9.95 -12.51 -15.08
N TYR A 235 -8.89 -12.59 -14.29
CA TYR A 235 -8.32 -11.56 -13.43
C TYR A 235 -6.81 -11.39 -13.60
N GLY A 236 -6.25 -11.84 -14.73
CA GLY A 236 -4.87 -11.59 -15.15
C GLY A 236 -3.85 -12.70 -14.86
N CYS A 237 -4.29 -13.90 -14.45
CA CYS A 237 -3.40 -15.07 -14.29
C CYS A 237 -2.15 -14.81 -13.41
N CYS A 238 -2.34 -14.12 -12.30
CA CYS A 238 -1.25 -13.78 -11.39
C CYS A 238 -1.00 -14.91 -10.39
N LYS A 239 0.27 -15.25 -10.16
CA LYS A 239 0.70 -16.23 -9.15
C LYS A 239 0.27 -15.86 -7.74
N PHE A 240 0.26 -14.55 -7.45
CA PHE A 240 0.00 -14.00 -6.13
C PHE A 240 -1.10 -12.96 -6.19
N SER A 241 -2.09 -13.10 -5.32
CA SER A 241 -3.26 -12.22 -5.26
C SER A 241 -3.70 -12.08 -3.80
N TYR A 242 -3.71 -10.85 -3.32
CA TYR A 242 -4.02 -10.55 -1.92
C TYR A 242 -5.01 -9.39 -1.81
N SER A 243 -5.88 -9.47 -0.80
CA SER A 243 -6.72 -8.35 -0.36
C SER A 243 -6.57 -8.14 1.15
N LEU A 244 -6.69 -6.89 1.57
CA LEU A 244 -6.69 -6.46 2.94
C LEU A 244 -8.01 -5.73 3.22
N PHE A 245 -8.74 -6.22 4.21
CA PHE A 245 -10.00 -5.62 4.66
C PHE A 245 -9.86 -5.05 6.06
N ARG A 246 -10.64 -4.03 6.37
CA ARG A 246 -10.92 -3.56 7.73
C ARG A 246 -12.30 -4.04 8.14
N ALA A 247 -12.41 -4.64 9.33
CA ALA A 247 -13.61 -5.30 9.84
C ALA A 247 -14.00 -4.73 11.21
N ASN A 248 -14.38 -3.46 11.22
CA ASN A 248 -14.83 -2.73 12.42
C ASN A 248 -16.37 -2.68 12.44
N LYS A 249 -16.97 -1.48 12.22
CA LYS A 249 -18.43 -1.31 12.10
C LYS A 249 -18.98 -1.80 10.76
N LEU A 250 -18.15 -1.77 9.73
CA LEU A 250 -18.41 -2.21 8.36
C LEU A 250 -17.21 -3.02 7.87
N LEU A 251 -17.43 -3.82 6.83
CA LEU A 251 -16.37 -4.46 6.08
C LEU A 251 -15.96 -3.55 4.93
N GLU A 252 -14.68 -3.20 4.86
CA GLU A 252 -14.14 -2.28 3.87
C GLU A 252 -12.88 -2.88 3.27
N GLU A 253 -12.75 -2.89 1.94
CA GLU A 253 -11.49 -3.23 1.29
C GLU A 253 -10.55 -2.02 1.39
N ILE A 254 -9.42 -2.22 2.07
CA ILE A 254 -8.40 -1.18 2.27
C ILE A 254 -7.44 -1.15 1.09
N ARG A 255 -7.03 -2.34 0.65
CA ARG A 255 -6.10 -2.48 -0.47
C ARG A 255 -6.15 -3.88 -1.04
N TRP A 256 -5.81 -3.99 -2.31
CA TRP A 256 -5.51 -5.25 -2.96
C TRP A 256 -4.19 -5.13 -3.74
N THR A 257 -3.53 -6.26 -3.97
CA THR A 257 -2.35 -6.33 -4.83
C THR A 257 -2.29 -7.66 -5.57
N ARG A 258 -1.66 -7.63 -6.74
CA ARG A 258 -1.29 -8.81 -7.52
C ARG A 258 0.09 -8.64 -8.09
N TYR A 259 0.82 -9.74 -8.22
CA TYR A 259 2.12 -9.76 -8.86
C TYR A 259 2.50 -11.17 -9.31
N GLY A 260 3.51 -11.25 -10.18
CA GLY A 260 3.84 -12.48 -10.89
C GLY A 260 2.73 -12.89 -11.86
N CYS A 261 2.16 -11.91 -12.55
CA CYS A 261 1.27 -12.10 -13.70
C CYS A 261 2.14 -12.41 -14.93
N ASP A 262 1.56 -12.99 -15.98
CA ASP A 262 2.25 -13.56 -17.15
C ASP A 262 2.82 -14.98 -16.94
N ILE A 263 2.08 -15.85 -16.23
CA ILE A 263 2.31 -17.31 -16.26
C ILE A 263 1.60 -17.91 -17.47
#